data_AF-A0A8F4FPH2-F1
#
_entry.id   AF-A0A8F4FPH2-F1
#
_cell.length_a   1.000
_cell.length_b   1.000
_cell.length_c   1.000
_cell.angle_alpha   90.00
_cell.angle_beta   90.00
_cell.angle_gamma   90.00
#
_symmetry.space_group_name_H-M   'P 1'
#
loop_
_entity.id
_entity.type
_entity.pdbx_description
1 polymer ?
#
loop_
_entity_poly.entity_id
_entity_poly.type
_entity_poly.pdbx_seq_one_letter_code
_entity_poly.pdbx_strand_id
1 'polypeptide(L)'
;MSLTPDQIAEKEFLVGLRGYDKDEVRSFLTTVADALRAASAPAGDGSAAPAEPAAPAPAAAGTDWANLGDEIAAVLRTAHEQAATLRSDAETEVAALRQQADADATGTRSAAEAHAEAIRAEAEQARAEAATKLTAAQDEALTLVAGAQDRVAKMLESSKLRAQQEAEASVAHLTAQIAELTSARDAAKAHLADLRTRLDKAIAVAEAPVPAGADGGEAPQG
;
A
#
# COMPACT_ATOMS: atom_id res chain seq x y z
N MET A 1 37.94 -5.19 -37.37
CA MET A 1 36.54 -5.37 -37.84
C MET A 1 35.79 -4.09 -37.53
N SER A 2 35.49 -3.28 -38.55
CA SER A 2 34.69 -2.05 -38.41
C SER A 2 33.20 -2.39 -38.47
N LEU A 3 32.44 -1.95 -37.47
CA LEU A 3 30.98 -2.05 -37.43
C LEU A 3 30.40 -1.09 -38.49
N THR A 4 29.41 -1.53 -39.26
CA THR A 4 28.71 -0.65 -40.21
C THR A 4 27.65 0.19 -39.47
N PRO A 5 27.31 1.40 -39.96
CA PRO A 5 26.27 2.23 -39.35
C PRO A 5 24.94 1.50 -39.13
N ASP A 6 24.53 0.68 -40.11
CA ASP A 6 23.27 -0.06 -40.05
C ASP A 6 23.31 -1.18 -38.99
N GLN A 7 24.48 -1.80 -38.76
CA GLN A 7 24.68 -2.78 -37.68
C GLN A 7 24.64 -2.16 -36.28
N ILE A 8 24.83 -0.85 -36.15
CA ILE A 8 24.74 -0.12 -34.87
C ILE A 8 23.28 0.23 -34.58
N ALA A 9 22.52 0.64 -35.60
CA ALA A 9 21.10 0.98 -35.47
C ALA A 9 20.22 -0.23 -35.12
N GLU A 10 20.53 -1.42 -35.66
CA GLU A 10 19.73 -2.64 -35.49
C GLU A 10 20.16 -3.51 -34.30
N LYS A 11 21.08 -3.05 -33.45
CA LYS A 11 21.65 -3.89 -32.40
C LYS A 11 20.69 -4.06 -31.22
N GLU A 12 20.31 -5.31 -30.95
CA GLU A 12 19.44 -5.65 -29.81
C GLU A 12 20.25 -6.01 -28.55
N PHE A 13 19.75 -5.56 -27.40
CA PHE A 13 20.34 -5.81 -26.08
C PHE A 13 19.35 -6.53 -25.16
N LEU A 14 19.88 -7.46 -24.35
CA LEU A 14 19.13 -8.15 -23.30
C LEU A 14 18.76 -7.17 -22.18
N VAL A 15 17.52 -7.27 -21.70
CA VAL A 15 16.95 -6.37 -20.69
C VAL A 15 17.13 -6.95 -19.30
N GLY A 16 17.76 -6.21 -18.41
CA GLY A 16 17.90 -6.55 -16.99
C GLY A 16 16.87 -5.84 -16.09
N LEU A 17 16.76 -6.29 -14.84
CA LEU A 17 15.86 -5.74 -13.81
C LEU A 17 16.15 -4.26 -13.45
N ARG A 18 17.32 -3.76 -13.83
CA ARG A 18 17.72 -2.35 -13.85
C ARG A 18 18.55 -2.11 -15.10
N GLY A 19 18.25 -1.04 -15.83
CA GLY A 19 18.97 -0.69 -17.06
C GLY A 19 18.48 0.66 -17.61
N TYR A 20 19.14 1.09 -18.67
CA TYR A 20 18.75 2.26 -19.45
C TYR A 20 17.43 2.00 -20.19
N ASP A 21 16.66 3.06 -20.39
CA ASP A 21 15.40 3.00 -21.13
C ASP A 21 15.66 2.56 -22.59
N LYS A 22 14.87 1.60 -23.08
CA LYS A 22 15.08 1.02 -24.42
C LYS A 22 14.92 2.04 -25.53
N ASP A 23 13.98 2.96 -25.39
CA ASP A 23 13.64 3.91 -26.44
C ASP A 23 14.67 5.04 -26.46
N GLU A 24 15.18 5.44 -25.29
CA GLU A 24 16.32 6.36 -25.18
C GLU A 24 17.58 5.76 -25.83
N VAL A 25 17.90 4.49 -25.56
CA VAL A 25 19.05 3.81 -26.16
C VAL A 25 18.90 3.68 -27.68
N ARG A 26 17.71 3.37 -28.20
CA ARG A 26 17.45 3.33 -29.65
C ARG A 26 17.62 4.69 -30.30
N SER A 27 17.07 5.74 -29.71
CA SER A 27 17.21 7.11 -30.23
C SER A 27 18.69 7.54 -30.29
N PHE A 28 19.46 7.19 -29.26
CA PHE A 28 20.89 7.45 -29.23
C PHE A 28 21.65 6.67 -30.30
N LEU A 29 21.36 5.38 -30.49
CA LEU A 29 22.01 4.56 -31.52
C LEU A 29 21.70 5.03 -32.95
N THR A 30 20.47 5.48 -33.22
CA THR A 30 20.11 6.12 -34.49
C THR A 30 20.94 7.38 -34.73
N THR A 31 21.08 8.22 -33.71
CA THR A 31 21.90 9.45 -33.79
C THR A 31 23.37 9.13 -34.08
N VAL A 32 23.93 8.10 -33.43
CA VAL A 32 25.30 7.64 -33.67
C VAL A 32 25.48 7.06 -35.06
N ALA A 33 24.49 6.28 -35.55
CA ALA A 33 24.51 5.73 -36.90
C ALA A 33 24.47 6.83 -37.97
N ASP A 34 23.65 7.87 -37.78
CA ASP A 34 23.57 9.01 -38.69
C ASP A 34 24.87 9.83 -38.69
N ALA A 35 25.48 10.05 -37.53
CA ALA A 35 26.78 10.70 -37.44
C ALA A 35 27.90 9.89 -38.13
N LEU A 36 27.87 8.56 -37.98
CA LEU A 36 28.83 7.67 -38.63
C LEU A 36 28.60 7.62 -40.14
N ARG A 37 27.34 7.68 -40.60
CA ARG A 37 26.98 7.77 -42.02
C ARG A 37 27.44 9.09 -42.63
N ALA A 38 27.32 10.20 -41.91
CA ALA A 38 27.84 11.50 -42.33
C ALA A 38 29.38 11.53 -42.40
N ALA A 39 30.07 10.86 -41.47
CA ALA A 39 31.53 10.76 -41.47
C ALA A 39 32.09 9.74 -42.49
N SER A 40 31.29 8.74 -42.88
CA SER A 40 31.68 7.67 -43.82
C SER A 40 31.18 7.90 -45.25
N ALA A 41 30.33 8.92 -45.46
CA ALA A 41 29.98 9.35 -46.79
C ALA A 41 31.28 9.73 -47.52
N PRO A 42 31.61 9.08 -48.66
CA PRO A 42 32.70 9.57 -49.48
C PRO A 42 32.36 11.03 -49.79
N ALA A 43 33.36 11.91 -49.76
CA ALA A 43 33.26 13.28 -50.27
C ALA A 43 32.93 13.21 -51.78
N GLY A 44 31.69 12.86 -52.10
CA GLY A 44 31.15 12.72 -53.43
C GLY A 44 30.61 14.06 -53.85
N ASP A 45 31.41 14.74 -54.68
CA ASP A 45 30.97 15.62 -55.76
C ASP A 45 29.87 16.63 -55.41
N GLY A 46 30.21 17.54 -54.50
CA GLY A 46 29.51 18.81 -54.29
C GLY A 46 30.15 20.02 -54.98
N SER A 47 31.10 19.81 -55.90
CA SER A 47 31.67 20.88 -56.73
C SER A 47 31.00 20.90 -58.10
N ALA A 48 29.69 21.14 -58.13
CA ALA A 48 29.02 21.66 -59.32
C ALA A 48 29.39 23.14 -59.47
N ALA A 49 30.58 23.39 -60.03
CA ALA A 49 30.91 24.67 -60.61
C ALA A 49 29.91 24.95 -61.75
N PRO A 50 29.30 26.15 -61.83
CA PRO A 50 28.57 26.54 -63.02
C PRO A 50 29.56 26.60 -64.19
N ALA A 51 29.28 25.84 -65.25
CA ALA A 51 30.00 25.97 -66.51
C ALA A 51 29.77 27.39 -67.07
N GLU A 52 30.82 28.21 -67.00
CA GLU A 52 30.93 29.49 -67.67
C GLU A 52 30.87 29.30 -69.20
N PRO A 53 30.00 30.02 -69.93
CA PRO A 53 30.08 30.08 -71.38
C PRO A 53 31.32 30.89 -71.78
N ALA A 54 32.23 30.26 -72.53
CA ALA A 54 33.41 30.90 -73.10
C ALA A 54 33.02 32.10 -73.98
N ALA A 55 33.29 33.30 -73.49
CA ALA A 55 33.22 34.54 -74.26
C ALA A 55 34.53 34.77 -75.06
N PRO A 56 34.47 35.41 -76.25
CA PRO A 56 35.63 35.67 -77.08
C PRO A 56 36.55 36.75 -76.46
N ALA A 57 37.85 36.63 -76.71
CA ALA A 57 38.88 37.55 -76.25
C ALA A 57 38.65 38.99 -76.75
N PRO A 58 38.69 40.03 -75.88
CA PRO A 58 38.71 41.40 -76.33
C PRO A 58 40.14 41.82 -76.72
N ALA A 59 40.23 42.43 -77.89
CA ALA A 59 41.41 43.14 -78.35
C ALA A 59 41.71 44.35 -77.45
N ALA A 60 43.00 44.64 -77.30
CA ALA A 60 43.55 45.75 -76.55
C ALA A 60 42.88 47.10 -76.91
N ALA A 61 42.23 47.71 -75.93
CA ALA A 61 41.84 49.12 -75.92
C ALA A 61 42.46 49.79 -74.70
N GLY A 62 42.90 51.03 -74.87
CA GLY A 62 43.68 51.80 -73.89
C GLY A 62 43.06 51.81 -72.50
N THR A 63 43.93 51.72 -71.50
CA THR A 63 43.56 51.65 -70.08
C THR A 63 42.94 52.96 -69.60
N ASP A 64 41.63 52.94 -69.42
CA ASP A 64 40.84 54.04 -68.88
C ASP A 64 40.77 53.96 -67.34
N TRP A 65 41.92 54.22 -66.71
CA TRP A 65 42.09 54.12 -65.25
C TRP A 65 41.21 55.08 -64.44
N ALA A 66 40.72 56.15 -65.07
CA ALA A 66 39.85 57.12 -64.42
C ALA A 66 38.45 56.54 -64.17
N ASN A 67 37.84 55.90 -65.17
CA ASN A 67 36.52 55.28 -65.05
C ASN A 67 36.50 54.10 -64.07
N LEU A 68 37.61 53.33 -64.00
CA LEU A 68 37.75 52.25 -63.01
C LEU A 68 37.72 52.76 -61.56
N GLY A 69 38.32 53.93 -61.29
CA GLY A 69 38.30 54.54 -59.97
C GLY A 69 36.89 54.91 -59.51
N ASP A 70 36.09 55.46 -60.42
CA ASP A 70 34.69 55.83 -60.16
C ASP A 70 33.80 54.61 -59.94
N GLU A 71 33.98 53.54 -60.73
CA GLU A 71 33.27 52.27 -60.55
C GLU A 71 33.61 51.61 -59.20
N ILE A 72 34.89 51.56 -58.82
CA ILE A 72 35.31 51.02 -57.51
C ILE A 72 34.73 51.86 -56.38
N ALA A 73 34.73 53.19 -56.48
CA ALA A 73 34.14 54.07 -55.47
C ALA A 73 32.63 53.85 -55.33
N ALA A 74 31.92 53.62 -56.45
CA ALA A 74 30.51 53.27 -56.44
C ALA A 74 30.26 51.93 -55.75
N VAL A 75 31.03 50.89 -56.09
CA VAL A 75 30.93 49.57 -55.47
C VAL A 75 31.23 49.62 -53.96
N LEU A 76 32.27 50.33 -53.54
CA LEU A 76 32.60 50.48 -52.12
C LEU A 76 31.50 51.23 -51.36
N ARG A 77 30.89 52.25 -51.96
CA ARG A 77 29.77 52.97 -51.36
C ARG A 77 28.57 52.05 -51.18
N THR A 78 28.19 51.30 -52.22
CA THR A 78 27.10 50.32 -52.14
C THR A 78 27.42 49.22 -51.13
N ALA A 79 28.65 48.71 -51.07
CA ALA A 79 29.05 47.71 -50.10
C ALA A 79 28.95 48.26 -48.65
N HIS A 80 29.33 49.52 -48.43
CA HIS A 80 29.17 50.16 -47.12
C HIS A 80 27.70 50.35 -46.73
N GLU A 81 26.84 50.77 -47.65
CA GLU A 81 25.40 50.89 -47.42
C GLU A 81 24.78 49.53 -47.09
N GLN A 82 25.11 48.48 -47.86
CA GLN A 82 24.64 47.12 -47.60
C GLN A 82 25.14 46.58 -46.25
N ALA A 83 26.40 46.84 -45.89
CA ALA A 83 26.94 46.45 -44.59
C ALA A 83 26.28 47.19 -43.42
N ALA A 84 25.90 48.46 -43.62
CA ALA A 84 25.17 49.24 -42.62
C ALA A 84 23.75 48.69 -42.42
N THR A 85 23.04 48.38 -43.52
CA THR A 85 21.72 47.74 -43.47
C THR A 85 21.80 46.38 -42.77
N LEU A 86 22.73 45.52 -43.18
CA LEU A 86 22.91 44.20 -42.57
C LEU A 86 23.19 44.28 -41.06
N ARG A 87 23.98 45.27 -40.63
CA ARG A 87 24.24 45.49 -39.20
C ARG A 87 22.98 45.92 -38.46
N SER A 88 22.22 46.86 -39.03
CA SER A 88 20.96 47.33 -38.45
C SER A 88 19.92 46.21 -38.32
N ASP A 89 19.81 45.37 -39.35
CA ASP A 89 18.90 44.22 -39.35
C ASP A 89 19.33 43.19 -38.31
N ALA A 90 20.63 42.85 -38.26
CA ALA A 90 21.18 41.93 -37.26
C ALA A 90 20.98 42.44 -35.82
N GLU A 91 21.16 43.74 -35.57
CA GLU A 91 20.90 44.35 -34.26
C GLU A 91 19.42 44.24 -33.87
N THR A 92 18.52 44.46 -34.83
CA THR A 92 17.07 44.33 -34.64
C THR A 92 16.67 42.89 -34.33
N GLU A 93 17.21 41.92 -35.09
CA GLU A 93 16.97 40.48 -34.87
C GLU A 93 17.49 40.02 -33.51
N VAL A 94 18.69 40.46 -33.11
CA VAL A 94 19.26 40.12 -31.80
C VAL A 94 18.43 40.73 -30.66
N ALA A 95 17.92 41.96 -30.82
CA ALA A 95 17.03 42.57 -29.84
C ALA A 95 15.70 41.80 -29.72
N ALA A 96 15.09 41.41 -30.84
CA ALA A 96 13.88 40.60 -30.86
C ALA A 96 14.10 39.22 -30.22
N LEU A 97 15.21 38.55 -30.53
CA LEU A 97 15.55 37.24 -29.97
C LEU A 97 15.76 37.32 -28.45
N ARG A 98 16.42 38.38 -27.95
CA ARG A 98 16.58 38.60 -26.50
C ARG A 98 15.24 38.81 -25.82
N GLN A 99 14.37 39.65 -26.39
CA GLN A 99 13.04 39.88 -25.84
C GLN A 99 12.21 38.59 -25.79
N GLN A 100 12.28 37.78 -26.86
CA GLN A 100 11.61 36.49 -26.90
C GLN A 100 12.16 35.53 -25.85
N ALA A 101 13.48 35.41 -25.73
CA ALA A 101 14.12 34.56 -24.72
C ALA A 101 13.75 34.97 -23.29
N ASP A 102 13.69 36.28 -23.00
CA ASP A 102 13.27 36.79 -21.69
C ASP A 102 11.79 36.48 -21.39
N ALA A 103 10.93 36.57 -22.40
CA ALA A 103 9.52 36.19 -22.28
C ALA A 103 9.36 34.70 -22.02
N ASP A 104 10.09 33.84 -22.75
CA ASP A 104 10.07 32.39 -22.59
C ASP A 104 10.63 31.97 -21.21
N ALA A 105 11.71 32.60 -20.75
CA ALA A 105 12.28 32.36 -19.44
C ALA A 105 11.32 32.77 -18.31
N THR A 106 10.58 33.86 -18.49
CA THR A 106 9.57 34.32 -17.53
C THR A 106 8.34 33.42 -17.53
N GLY A 107 7.87 33.00 -18.71
CA GLY A 107 6.78 32.04 -18.85
C GLY A 107 7.11 30.70 -18.20
N THR A 108 8.32 30.18 -18.45
CA THR A 108 8.80 28.93 -17.83
C THR A 108 8.86 29.02 -16.31
N ARG A 109 9.40 30.12 -15.76
CA ARG A 109 9.46 30.34 -14.31
C ARG A 109 8.06 30.40 -13.69
N SER A 110 7.16 31.17 -14.28
CA SER A 110 5.78 31.29 -13.80
C SER A 110 5.04 29.95 -13.83
N ALA A 111 5.22 29.16 -14.90
CA ALA A 111 4.63 27.82 -15.00
C ALA A 111 5.18 26.86 -13.95
N ALA A 112 6.50 26.89 -13.70
CA ALA A 112 7.14 26.07 -12.68
C ALA A 112 6.68 26.45 -11.26
N GLU A 113 6.55 27.75 -10.98
CA GLU A 113 6.03 28.26 -9.70
C GLU A 113 4.58 27.83 -9.48
N ALA A 114 3.70 28.00 -10.47
CA ALA A 114 2.31 27.56 -10.41
C ALA A 114 2.20 26.04 -10.19
N HIS A 115 3.04 25.24 -10.85
CA HIS A 115 3.07 23.80 -10.66
C HIS A 115 3.56 23.41 -9.25
N ALA A 116 4.59 24.08 -8.73
CA ALA A 116 5.07 23.86 -7.37
C ALA A 116 4.01 24.23 -6.32
N GLU A 117 3.26 25.31 -6.52
CA GLU A 117 2.13 25.69 -5.67
C GLU A 117 1.00 24.66 -5.72
N ALA A 118 0.65 24.17 -6.92
CA ALA A 118 -0.35 23.12 -7.07
C ALA A 118 0.04 21.84 -6.32
N ILE A 119 1.30 21.38 -6.44
CA ILE A 119 1.81 20.21 -5.70
C ILE A 119 1.74 20.44 -4.19
N ARG A 120 2.10 21.64 -3.70
CA ARG A 120 2.02 21.96 -2.27
C ARG A 120 0.58 21.93 -1.77
N ALA A 121 -0.36 22.49 -2.53
CA ALA A 121 -1.78 22.48 -2.18
C ALA A 121 -2.34 21.05 -2.13
N GLU A 122 -2.01 20.21 -3.11
CA GLU A 122 -2.40 18.80 -3.15
C GLU A 122 -1.81 18.03 -1.97
N ALA A 123 -0.52 18.23 -1.66
CA ALA A 123 0.13 17.60 -0.52
C ALA A 123 -0.50 18.00 0.82
N GLU A 124 -0.90 19.27 0.98
CA GLU A 124 -1.58 19.74 2.19
C GLU A 124 -2.99 19.16 2.31
N GLN A 125 -3.74 19.09 1.22
CA GLN A 125 -5.04 18.42 1.19
C GLN A 125 -4.90 16.93 1.58
N ALA A 126 -3.93 16.22 1.00
CA ALA A 126 -3.68 14.81 1.32
C ALA A 126 -3.34 14.62 2.81
N ARG A 127 -2.56 15.53 3.41
CA ARG A 127 -2.27 15.53 4.85
C ARG A 127 -3.51 15.76 5.70
N ALA A 128 -4.34 16.74 5.35
CA ALA A 128 -5.58 17.04 6.07
C ALA A 128 -6.56 15.85 6.02
N GLU A 129 -6.69 15.21 4.86
CA GLU A 129 -7.50 13.99 4.69
C GLU A 129 -6.96 12.82 5.52
N ALA A 130 -5.63 12.61 5.51
CA ALA A 130 -4.99 11.57 6.32
C ALA A 130 -5.19 11.80 7.82
N ALA A 131 -5.07 13.04 8.29
CA ALA A 131 -5.31 13.41 9.69
C ALA A 131 -6.77 13.16 10.11
N THR A 132 -7.72 13.50 9.24
CA THR A 132 -9.14 13.24 9.46
C THR A 132 -9.43 11.74 9.57
N LYS A 133 -8.89 10.95 8.63
CA LYS A 133 -9.04 9.47 8.63
C LYS A 133 -8.40 8.84 9.87
N LEU A 134 -7.24 9.33 10.30
CA LEU A 134 -6.58 8.85 11.51
C LEU A 134 -7.41 9.11 12.76
N THR A 135 -7.98 10.32 12.89
CA THR A 135 -8.83 10.69 14.03
C THR A 135 -10.08 9.81 14.07
N ALA A 136 -10.76 9.63 12.93
CA ALA A 136 -11.94 8.76 12.84
C ALA A 136 -11.61 7.30 13.22
N ALA A 137 -10.47 6.76 12.77
CA ALA A 137 -10.04 5.42 13.11
C ALA A 137 -9.71 5.27 14.61
N GLN A 138 -9.16 6.31 15.24
CA GLN A 138 -8.91 6.33 16.68
C GLN A 138 -10.21 6.30 17.47
N ASP A 139 -11.21 7.11 17.08
CA ASP A 139 -12.52 7.14 17.73
C ASP A 139 -13.26 5.81 17.60
N GLU A 140 -13.20 5.18 16.42
CA GLU A 140 -13.77 3.85 16.18
C GLU A 140 -13.09 2.78 17.05
N ALA A 141 -11.75 2.80 17.14
CA ALA A 141 -11.00 1.88 17.98
C ALA A 141 -11.37 2.03 19.47
N LEU A 142 -11.49 3.27 19.98
CA LEU A 142 -11.92 3.53 21.35
C LEU A 142 -13.34 3.03 21.60
N THR A 143 -14.25 3.25 20.65
CA THR A 143 -15.64 2.75 20.72
C THR A 143 -15.69 1.23 20.76
N LEU A 144 -14.87 0.55 19.95
CA LEU A 144 -14.78 -0.91 19.92
C LEU A 144 -14.25 -1.46 21.25
N VAL A 145 -13.21 -0.84 21.81
CA VAL A 145 -12.64 -1.23 23.11
C VAL A 145 -13.66 -1.05 24.22
N ALA A 146 -14.37 0.08 24.29
CA ALA A 146 -15.44 0.32 25.26
C ALA A 146 -16.55 -0.74 25.13
N GLY A 147 -17.01 -1.02 23.91
CA GLY A 147 -18.01 -2.06 23.66
C GLY A 147 -17.54 -3.48 23.99
N ALA A 148 -16.24 -3.76 23.88
CA ALA A 148 -15.67 -5.04 24.31
C ALA A 148 -15.61 -5.16 25.84
N GLN A 149 -15.19 -4.09 26.53
CA GLN A 149 -15.16 -4.03 28.00
C GLN A 149 -16.55 -4.22 28.60
N ASP A 150 -17.57 -3.54 28.06
CA ASP A 150 -18.96 -3.69 28.50
C ASP A 150 -19.47 -5.13 28.32
N ARG A 151 -19.13 -5.78 27.21
CA ARG A 151 -19.50 -7.19 26.96
C ARG A 151 -18.83 -8.12 27.95
N VAL A 152 -17.55 -7.92 28.25
CA VAL A 152 -16.82 -8.71 29.24
C VAL A 152 -17.43 -8.53 30.63
N ALA A 153 -17.75 -7.30 31.03
CA ALA A 153 -18.39 -7.01 32.31
C ALA A 153 -19.73 -7.75 32.45
N LYS A 154 -20.60 -7.67 31.43
CA LYS A 154 -21.88 -8.39 31.39
C LYS A 154 -21.71 -9.92 31.41
N MET A 155 -20.71 -10.43 30.71
CA MET A 155 -20.40 -11.86 30.71
C MET A 155 -19.94 -12.34 32.10
N LEU A 156 -19.07 -11.57 32.77
CA LEU A 156 -18.62 -11.88 34.13
C LEU A 156 -19.77 -11.83 35.14
N GLU A 157 -20.63 -10.82 35.06
CA GLU A 157 -21.79 -10.69 35.94
C GLU A 157 -22.76 -11.87 35.76
N SER A 158 -23.11 -12.19 34.51
CA SER A 158 -23.99 -13.33 34.21
C SER A 158 -23.37 -14.67 34.60
N SER A 159 -22.06 -14.85 34.42
CA SER A 159 -21.34 -16.05 34.87
C SER A 159 -21.34 -16.17 36.38
N LYS A 160 -21.16 -15.06 37.11
CA LYS A 160 -21.20 -15.03 38.57
C LYS A 160 -22.58 -15.40 39.09
N LEU A 161 -23.63 -14.84 38.49
CA LEU A 161 -25.01 -15.15 38.87
C LEU A 161 -25.31 -16.65 38.67
N ARG A 162 -24.90 -17.23 37.54
CA ARG A 162 -25.04 -18.67 37.30
C ARG A 162 -24.28 -19.51 38.33
N ALA A 163 -23.03 -19.17 38.60
CA ALA A 163 -22.22 -19.88 39.60
C ALA A 163 -22.85 -19.80 41.01
N GLN A 164 -23.44 -18.65 41.37
CA GLN A 164 -24.18 -18.50 42.64
C GLN A 164 -25.43 -19.38 42.67
N GLN A 165 -26.23 -19.38 41.60
CA GLN A 165 -27.43 -20.21 41.50
C GLN A 165 -27.10 -21.71 41.55
N GLU A 166 -26.04 -22.14 40.87
CA GLU A 166 -25.56 -23.51 40.90
C GLU A 166 -25.05 -23.91 42.30
N ALA A 167 -24.31 -23.01 42.96
CA ALA A 167 -23.86 -23.23 44.33
C ALA A 167 -25.04 -23.33 45.31
N GLU A 168 -26.01 -22.42 45.24
CA GLU A 168 -27.23 -22.46 46.04
C GLU A 168 -28.04 -23.75 45.80
N ALA A 169 -28.19 -24.16 44.54
CA ALA A 169 -28.85 -25.41 44.19
C ALA A 169 -28.11 -26.63 44.76
N SER A 170 -26.78 -26.64 44.71
CA SER A 170 -25.96 -27.71 45.29
C SER A 170 -26.10 -27.79 46.81
N VAL A 171 -26.12 -26.65 47.51
CA VAL A 171 -26.32 -26.59 48.96
C VAL A 171 -27.72 -27.07 49.33
N ALA A 172 -28.75 -26.66 48.60
CA ALA A 172 -30.11 -27.13 48.79
C ALA A 172 -30.22 -28.65 48.60
N HIS A 173 -29.56 -29.19 47.56
CA HIS A 173 -29.51 -30.61 47.28
C HIS A 173 -28.85 -31.41 48.42
N LEU A 174 -27.66 -30.98 48.86
CA LEU A 174 -26.94 -31.62 49.98
C LEU A 174 -27.73 -31.54 51.28
N THR A 175 -28.41 -30.42 51.54
CA THR A 175 -29.26 -30.25 52.72
C THR A 175 -30.43 -31.24 52.71
N ALA A 176 -31.07 -31.42 51.56
CA ALA A 176 -32.14 -32.41 51.39
C ALA A 176 -31.63 -33.85 51.61
N GLN A 177 -30.45 -34.19 51.07
CA GLN A 177 -29.83 -35.52 51.30
C GLN A 177 -29.51 -35.76 52.78
N ILE A 178 -28.96 -34.76 53.49
CA ILE A 178 -28.68 -34.88 54.92
C ILE A 178 -29.98 -35.11 55.71
N ALA A 179 -31.06 -34.42 55.37
CA ALA A 179 -32.36 -34.61 56.01
C ALA A 179 -32.91 -36.02 55.76
N GLU A 180 -32.79 -36.53 54.53
CA GLU A 180 -33.18 -37.90 54.18
C GLU A 180 -32.37 -38.96 54.94
N LEU A 181 -31.03 -38.83 54.94
CA LEU A 181 -30.14 -39.74 55.68
C LEU A 181 -30.39 -39.68 57.19
N THR A 182 -30.72 -38.50 57.72
CA THR A 182 -31.10 -38.31 59.12
C THR A 182 -32.39 -39.05 59.45
N SER A 183 -33.42 -38.89 58.61
CA SER A 183 -34.70 -39.61 58.73
C SER A 183 -34.51 -41.13 58.64
N ALA A 184 -33.73 -41.60 57.67
CA ALA A 184 -33.42 -43.02 57.49
C ALA A 184 -32.68 -43.61 58.70
N ARG A 185 -31.70 -42.87 59.26
CA ARG A 185 -30.98 -43.24 60.48
C ARG A 185 -31.95 -43.37 61.67
N ASP A 186 -32.85 -42.40 61.83
CA ASP A 186 -33.78 -42.39 62.97
C ASP A 186 -34.83 -43.50 62.86
N ALA A 187 -35.31 -43.79 61.65
CA ALA A 187 -36.16 -44.95 61.38
C ALA A 187 -35.43 -46.28 61.68
N ALA A 188 -34.17 -46.42 61.27
CA ALA A 188 -33.36 -47.61 61.57
C ALA A 188 -33.15 -47.79 63.09
N LYS A 189 -32.90 -46.71 63.84
CA LYS A 189 -32.82 -46.74 65.30
C LYS A 189 -34.13 -47.19 65.96
N ALA A 190 -35.27 -46.67 65.49
CA ALA A 190 -36.58 -47.08 65.98
C ALA A 190 -36.84 -48.57 65.72
N HIS A 191 -36.49 -49.06 64.52
CA HIS A 191 -36.60 -50.47 64.17
C HIS A 191 -35.73 -51.37 65.06
N LEU A 192 -34.49 -50.97 65.36
CA LEU A 192 -33.62 -51.69 66.30
C LEU A 192 -34.19 -51.71 67.73
N ALA A 193 -34.78 -50.61 68.20
CA ALA A 193 -35.42 -50.56 69.51
C ALA A 193 -36.66 -51.48 69.59
N ASP A 194 -37.46 -51.53 68.52
CA ASP A 194 -38.60 -52.45 68.42
C ASP A 194 -38.13 -53.91 68.42
N LEU A 195 -37.12 -54.26 67.60
CA LEU A 195 -36.52 -55.59 67.58
C LEU A 195 -36.00 -56.02 68.95
N ARG A 196 -35.32 -55.11 69.67
CA ARG A 196 -34.84 -55.36 71.05
C ARG A 196 -36.01 -55.65 71.99
N THR A 197 -37.06 -54.84 71.95
CA THR A 197 -38.26 -55.04 72.78
C THR A 197 -38.94 -56.38 72.48
N ARG A 198 -39.01 -56.76 71.20
CA ARG A 198 -39.55 -58.07 70.78
C ARG A 198 -38.68 -59.23 71.27
N LEU A 199 -37.35 -59.08 71.19
CA LEU A 199 -36.41 -60.07 71.70
C LEU A 199 -36.55 -60.25 73.21
N ASP A 200 -36.58 -59.15 73.98
CA ASP A 200 -36.76 -59.16 75.43
C ASP A 200 -38.09 -59.85 75.81
N LYS A 201 -39.17 -59.58 75.06
CA LYS A 201 -40.45 -60.27 75.24
C LYS A 201 -40.38 -61.76 74.92
N ALA A 202 -39.70 -62.15 73.84
CA ALA A 202 -39.54 -63.55 73.47
C ALA A 202 -38.71 -64.33 74.51
N ILE A 203 -37.66 -63.71 75.06
CA ILE A 203 -36.87 -64.26 76.17
C ILE A 203 -37.75 -64.43 77.41
N ALA A 204 -38.53 -63.41 77.80
CA ALA A 204 -39.43 -63.50 78.94
C ALA A 204 -40.51 -64.60 78.77
N VAL A 205 -41.01 -64.82 77.55
CA VAL A 205 -41.93 -65.93 77.24
C VAL A 205 -41.22 -67.29 77.34
N ALA A 206 -39.96 -67.39 76.94
CA ALA A 206 -39.17 -68.61 77.07
C ALA A 206 -38.76 -68.91 78.52
N GLU A 207 -38.57 -67.88 79.34
CA GLU A 207 -38.26 -67.99 80.79
C GLU A 207 -39.51 -68.18 81.66
N ALA A 208 -40.71 -67.96 81.13
CA ALA A 208 -41.94 -68.24 81.84
C ALA A 208 -41.98 -69.74 82.20
N PRO A 209 -42.21 -70.09 83.49
CA PRO A 209 -42.18 -71.47 83.93
C PRO A 209 -43.18 -72.30 83.12
N VAL A 210 -42.66 -73.30 82.42
CA VAL A 210 -43.48 -74.38 81.85
C VAL A 210 -44.40 -74.85 82.97
N PRO A 211 -45.74 -74.86 82.79
CA PRO A 211 -46.62 -75.41 83.80
C PRO A 211 -46.22 -76.86 84.02
N ALA A 212 -45.47 -77.11 85.10
CA ALA A 212 -45.16 -78.43 85.58
C ALA A 212 -46.50 -79.14 85.81
N GLY A 213 -46.63 -80.34 85.22
CA GLY A 213 -47.89 -81.03 85.07
C GLY A 213 -48.75 -81.09 86.32
N ALA A 214 -50.05 -80.92 86.11
CA ALA A 214 -51.02 -81.80 86.76
C ALA A 214 -51.07 -83.10 85.94
N ASP A 215 -50.12 -83.98 86.24
CA ASP A 215 -50.26 -85.42 86.01
C ASP A 215 -51.14 -85.97 87.14
N GLY A 216 -52.20 -86.67 86.77
CA GLY A 216 -53.25 -87.13 87.67
C GLY A 216 -54.36 -87.77 86.88
N GLY A 217 -54.10 -88.98 86.38
CA GLY A 217 -55.10 -89.77 85.68
C GLY A 217 -56.25 -90.21 86.58
N GLU A 218 -57.42 -90.43 85.98
CA GLU A 218 -58.33 -91.47 86.42
C GLU A 218 -59.11 -92.03 85.22
N ALA A 219 -59.33 -93.33 85.30
CA ALA A 219 -59.58 -94.28 84.22
C ALA A 219 -61.10 -94.41 83.88
N PRO A 220 -61.50 -95.36 82.99
CA PRO A 220 -62.76 -95.33 82.24
C PRO A 220 -63.92 -96.10 82.90
N GLN A 221 -65.14 -95.80 82.45
CA GLN A 221 -66.39 -96.59 82.49
C GLN A 221 -67.46 -95.70 81.80
N GLY A 222 -68.28 -96.12 80.84
CA GLY A 222 -68.65 -97.41 80.27
C GLY A 222 -69.48 -97.17 79.00
#